data_AF-A0A535CA31-F1
#
_entry.id   AF-A0A535CA31-F1
#
_cell.length_a   1.000
_cell.length_b   1.000
_cell.length_c   1.000
_cell.angle_alpha   90.00
_cell.angle_beta   90.00
_cell.angle_gamma   90.00
#
_symmetry.space_group_name_H-M   'P 1'
#
loop_
_entity.id
_entity.type
_entity.pdbx_description
1 polymer ?
#
loop_
_entity_poly.entity_id
_entity_poly.type
_entity_poly.pdbx_seq_one_letter_code
_entity_poly.pdbx_strand_id
1 'polypeptide(L)'
;MRAKPGTAGAQLGTIDAGQLGFVVAGPVSADGYAWYRLSAVGLPPNAGCEPPVRTTPFTCPDWLGWVAAGQPGGQPWLEATTLPCPASPMNLEALINGPASMGSRTPLERLACYGSSSIRVRGWFPKMPDGGLGGACGGYSVAWLVCQNINYNGLVVSESAAFDTWWLKVTIDPATGVTMPPRGHWVEVVGHLDDPAARGCAPTNMEDWFGDELTCRTEFVAESVKPVAGPY
;
A
#
# COMPACT_ATOMS: atom_id res chain seq x y z
N MET A 1 -6.91 5.49 20.18
CA MET A 1 -7.65 5.31 18.91
C MET A 1 -9.09 4.87 19.21
N ARG A 2 -10.06 5.35 18.42
CA ARG A 2 -11.50 5.10 18.61
C ARG A 2 -12.22 4.73 17.31
N ALA A 3 -13.34 4.03 17.41
CA ALA A 3 -14.13 3.59 16.25
C ALA A 3 -14.81 4.75 15.50
N LYS A 4 -15.10 5.86 16.20
CA LYS A 4 -15.73 7.07 15.67
C LYS A 4 -14.99 8.29 16.23
N PRO A 5 -15.02 9.45 15.54
CA PRO A 5 -14.48 10.68 16.11
C PRO A 5 -15.31 11.07 17.35
N GLY A 6 -14.62 11.44 18.43
CA GLY A 6 -15.24 11.84 19.69
C GLY A 6 -14.83 10.94 20.86
N THR A 7 -14.84 11.52 22.06
CA THR A 7 -14.46 10.89 23.33
C THR A 7 -15.43 9.78 23.77
N ALA A 8 -16.67 9.78 23.27
CA ALA A 8 -17.67 8.72 23.49
C ALA A 8 -17.53 7.53 22.52
N GLY A 9 -16.69 7.62 21.48
CA GLY A 9 -16.47 6.51 20.55
C GLY A 9 -15.80 5.32 21.23
N ALA A 10 -16.20 4.09 20.88
CA ALA A 10 -15.61 2.88 21.44
C ALA A 10 -14.08 2.90 21.30
N GLN A 11 -13.36 2.62 22.39
CA GLN A 11 -11.90 2.58 22.38
C GLN A 11 -11.45 1.32 21.65
N LEU A 12 -10.64 1.51 20.60
CA LEU A 12 -10.08 0.40 19.84
C LEU A 12 -8.69 0.01 20.36
N GLY A 13 -7.91 0.98 20.83
CA GLY A 13 -6.58 0.76 21.40
C GLY A 13 -5.78 2.04 21.54
N THR A 14 -4.47 1.93 21.74
CA THR A 14 -3.51 3.04 21.88
C THR A 14 -2.49 3.01 20.74
N ILE A 15 -1.91 4.19 20.46
CA ILE A 15 -0.76 4.34 19.56
C ILE A 15 0.37 4.85 20.45
N ASP A 16 1.51 4.19 20.42
CA ASP A 16 2.66 4.56 21.25
C ASP A 16 3.38 5.78 20.66
N ALA A 17 4.02 6.56 21.53
CA ALA A 17 4.79 7.71 21.09
C ALA A 17 5.90 7.28 20.11
N GLY A 18 6.02 8.01 19.00
CA GLY A 18 6.98 7.72 17.93
C GLY A 18 6.51 6.70 16.89
N GLN A 19 5.32 6.08 17.05
CA GLN A 19 4.74 5.25 16.00
C GLN A 19 4.22 6.10 14.84
N LEU A 20 4.42 5.59 13.62
CA LEU A 20 3.93 6.21 12.40
C LEU A 20 2.49 5.76 12.08
N GLY A 21 1.71 6.65 11.51
CA GLY A 21 0.39 6.35 10.98
C GLY A 21 0.07 7.23 9.77
N PHE A 22 -0.77 6.71 8.88
CA PHE A 22 -1.20 7.42 7.67
C PHE A 22 -2.57 8.02 7.90
N VAL A 23 -2.69 9.34 7.70
CA VAL A 23 -4.00 10.01 7.71
C VAL A 23 -4.77 9.60 6.46
N VAL A 24 -5.91 8.94 6.65
CA VAL A 24 -6.79 8.49 5.55
C VAL A 24 -8.11 9.27 5.50
N ALA A 25 -8.48 9.96 6.59
CA ALA A 25 -9.62 10.89 6.61
C ALA A 25 -9.48 11.94 7.72
N GLY A 26 -10.24 13.03 7.61
CA GLY A 26 -10.25 14.16 8.54
C GLY A 26 -9.58 15.42 7.98
N PRO A 27 -9.52 16.52 8.76
CA PRO A 27 -9.99 16.61 10.14
C PRO A 27 -11.52 16.60 10.27
N VAL A 28 -12.03 15.98 11.34
CA VAL A 28 -13.43 16.09 11.79
C VAL A 28 -13.45 16.69 13.19
N SER A 29 -14.19 17.77 13.40
CA SER A 29 -14.34 18.39 14.72
C SER A 29 -15.37 17.63 15.57
N ALA A 30 -14.97 17.16 16.75
CA ALA A 30 -15.86 16.54 17.74
C ALA A 30 -15.30 16.68 19.16
N ASP A 31 -16.19 16.99 20.12
CA ASP A 31 -15.86 17.16 21.56
C ASP A 31 -14.73 18.18 21.84
N GLY A 32 -14.59 19.19 20.97
CA GLY A 32 -13.54 20.21 21.07
C GLY A 32 -12.19 19.80 20.47
N TYR A 33 -12.06 18.60 19.89
CA TYR A 33 -10.84 18.10 19.26
C TYR A 33 -10.98 18.06 17.74
N ALA A 34 -9.85 18.20 17.04
CA ALA A 34 -9.73 17.79 15.64
C ALA A 34 -9.37 16.29 15.59
N TRP A 35 -10.22 15.47 14.96
CA TRP A 35 -10.02 14.04 14.83
C TRP A 35 -9.56 13.68 13.42
N TYR A 36 -8.57 12.80 13.34
CA TYR A 36 -8.07 12.22 12.11
C TYR A 36 -8.25 10.71 12.16
N ARG A 37 -8.70 10.12 11.05
CA ARG A 37 -8.72 8.67 10.90
C ARG A 37 -7.36 8.25 10.38
N LEU A 38 -6.70 7.36 11.10
CA LEU A 38 -5.40 6.82 10.71
C LEU A 38 -5.52 5.37 10.26
N SER A 39 -4.67 4.98 9.31
CA SER A 39 -4.20 3.61 9.14
C SER A 39 -2.85 3.52 9.85
N ALA A 40 -2.79 2.81 10.98
CA ALA A 40 -1.58 2.76 11.81
C ALA A 40 -0.54 1.78 11.24
N VAL A 41 0.74 2.20 11.23
CA VAL A 41 1.87 1.34 10.84
C VAL A 41 2.40 0.67 12.09
N GLY A 42 2.03 -0.59 12.27
CA GLY A 42 2.47 -1.39 13.41
C GLY A 42 1.30 -1.83 14.27
N LEU A 43 1.35 -3.10 14.67
CA LEU A 43 0.36 -3.68 15.55
C LEU A 43 0.65 -3.18 16.97
N PRO A 44 -0.32 -2.57 17.68
CA PRO A 44 -0.12 -2.26 19.08
C PRO A 44 0.19 -3.55 19.85
N PRO A 45 1.04 -3.47 20.90
CA PRO A 45 1.14 -4.56 21.87
C PRO A 45 -0.27 -4.92 22.36
N ASN A 46 -0.62 -6.21 22.32
CA ASN A 46 -1.94 -6.76 22.70
C ASN A 46 -3.10 -6.56 21.70
N ALA A 47 -2.84 -6.24 20.42
CA ALA A 47 -3.88 -6.19 19.39
C ALA A 47 -4.49 -7.56 19.02
N GLY A 48 -4.03 -8.66 19.63
CA GLY A 48 -4.42 -10.03 19.26
C GLY A 48 -3.80 -10.51 17.93
N CYS A 49 -2.93 -9.69 17.33
CA CYS A 49 -2.30 -9.90 16.03
C CYS A 49 -0.83 -10.32 16.13
N GLU A 50 -0.44 -11.11 17.14
CA GLU A 50 0.97 -11.41 17.32
C GLU A 50 1.62 -12.13 16.10
N PRO A 51 2.93 -11.90 15.86
CA PRO A 51 3.70 -12.62 14.84
C PRO A 51 3.49 -14.15 14.93
N PRO A 52 3.57 -14.90 13.80
CA PRO A 52 4.43 -14.61 12.65
C PRO A 52 3.62 -14.35 11.37
N VAL A 53 2.66 -13.43 11.38
CA VAL A 53 1.93 -13.10 10.15
C VAL A 53 2.68 -12.01 9.39
N ARG A 54 3.38 -12.37 8.30
CA ARG A 54 3.76 -11.39 7.27
C ARG A 54 2.46 -10.84 6.70
N THR A 55 2.12 -9.61 7.07
CA THR A 55 0.88 -8.95 6.64
C THR A 55 0.93 -8.70 5.14
N THR A 56 0.15 -9.48 4.40
CA THR A 56 -0.12 -9.25 2.99
C THR A 56 -1.57 -8.79 2.85
N PRO A 57 -1.80 -7.72 2.11
CA PRO A 57 -1.53 -6.37 2.61
C PRO A 57 -2.41 -5.94 3.81
N PHE A 58 -3.39 -6.75 4.27
CA PHE A 58 -4.38 -6.34 5.29
C PHE A 58 -4.88 -7.45 6.26
N THR A 59 -4.20 -8.61 6.38
CA THR A 59 -4.66 -9.65 7.33
C THR A 59 -4.14 -9.44 8.77
N CYS A 60 -4.70 -8.46 9.49
CA CYS A 60 -5.08 -8.45 10.91
C CYS A 60 -5.64 -7.06 11.25
N PRO A 61 -6.86 -6.98 11.83
CA PRO A 61 -7.94 -6.16 11.28
C PRO A 61 -7.46 -4.75 10.97
N ASP A 62 -7.69 -4.26 9.76
CA ASP A 62 -7.45 -2.89 9.33
C ASP A 62 -7.63 -1.90 10.47
N TRP A 63 -6.52 -1.49 11.10
CA TRP A 63 -6.54 -0.57 12.25
C TRP A 63 -6.80 0.84 11.73
N LEU A 64 -7.99 1.01 11.16
CA LEU A 64 -8.60 2.25 10.78
C LEU A 64 -9.36 2.80 11.97
N GLY A 65 -8.79 3.79 12.64
CA GLY A 65 -9.49 4.43 13.74
C GLY A 65 -9.16 5.89 13.89
N TRP A 66 -10.01 6.56 14.64
CA TRP A 66 -9.96 7.98 14.89
C TRP A 66 -9.06 8.27 16.08
N VAL A 67 -8.19 9.25 15.91
CA VAL A 67 -7.33 9.82 16.95
C VAL A 67 -7.49 11.32 16.95
N ALA A 68 -7.46 11.91 18.13
CA ALA A 68 -7.43 13.36 18.25
C ALA A 68 -6.02 13.87 17.96
N ALA A 69 -5.93 15.03 17.32
CA ALA A 69 -4.67 15.68 16.96
C ALA A 69 -3.82 16.09 18.17
N GLY A 70 -4.45 16.33 19.31
CA GLY A 70 -3.85 16.91 20.51
C GLY A 70 -4.92 17.48 21.43
N GLN A 71 -4.51 17.97 22.60
CA GLN A 71 -5.41 18.70 23.48
C GLN A 71 -5.88 20.03 22.85
N PRO A 72 -7.12 20.48 23.08
CA PRO A 72 -7.59 21.77 22.58
C PRO A 72 -6.74 22.89 23.19
N GLY A 73 -6.02 23.64 22.35
CA GLY A 73 -5.10 24.70 22.78
C GLY A 73 -3.82 24.22 23.49
N GLY A 74 -3.55 22.91 23.49
CA GLY A 74 -2.36 22.30 24.10
C GLY A 74 -1.36 21.77 23.08
N GLN A 75 -0.41 20.97 23.55
CA GLN A 75 0.59 20.32 22.70
C GLN A 75 -0.09 19.27 21.79
N PRO A 76 0.26 19.21 20.49
CA PRO A 76 -0.24 18.17 19.60
C PRO A 76 0.28 16.79 20.01
N TRP A 77 -0.55 15.77 19.85
CA TRP A 77 -0.19 14.36 19.95
C TRP A 77 0.21 13.77 18.59
N LEU A 78 -0.28 14.36 17.50
CA LEU A 78 0.09 14.00 16.14
C LEU A 78 1.00 15.09 15.56
N GLU A 79 2.11 14.67 15.01
CA GLU A 79 3.03 15.54 14.27
C GLU A 79 3.15 15.03 12.84
N ALA A 80 3.12 15.96 11.88
CA ALA A 80 3.40 15.62 10.50
C ALA A 80 4.89 15.26 10.37
N THR A 81 5.17 14.19 9.64
CA THR A 81 6.55 13.74 9.40
C THR A 81 6.76 13.44 7.92
N THR A 82 8.01 13.50 7.50
CA THR A 82 8.42 13.20 6.12
C THR A 82 9.16 11.87 6.09
N LEU A 83 8.76 11.00 5.16
CA LEU A 83 9.47 9.75 4.93
C LEU A 83 10.69 9.98 4.03
N PRO A 84 11.81 9.28 4.26
CA PRO A 84 12.94 9.30 3.34
C PRO A 84 12.60 8.48 2.09
N CYS A 85 12.09 9.17 1.07
CA CYS A 85 11.67 8.58 -0.20
C CYS A 85 12.84 8.53 -1.19
N PRO A 86 13.18 7.34 -1.73
CA PRO A 86 14.16 7.20 -2.80
C PRO A 86 13.82 8.07 -4.01
N ALA A 87 14.84 8.65 -4.63
CA ALA A 87 14.66 9.41 -5.86
C ALA A 87 14.41 8.47 -7.06
N SER A 88 13.48 8.84 -7.93
CA SER A 88 13.28 8.21 -9.24
C SER A 88 14.34 8.76 -10.23
N PRO A 89 14.99 7.93 -11.07
CA PRO A 89 14.77 6.49 -11.23
C PRO A 89 15.48 5.63 -10.17
N MET A 90 14.96 4.43 -9.90
CA MET A 90 15.49 3.55 -8.86
C MET A 90 15.40 2.05 -9.20
N ASN A 91 16.25 1.23 -8.58
CA ASN A 91 16.08 -0.23 -8.57
C ASN A 91 14.95 -0.63 -7.61
N LEU A 92 14.29 -1.75 -7.87
CA LEU A 92 13.17 -2.24 -7.05
C LEU A 92 13.55 -2.38 -5.58
N GLU A 93 14.77 -2.83 -5.31
CA GLU A 93 15.31 -2.93 -3.95
C GLU A 93 15.22 -1.59 -3.21
N ALA A 94 15.61 -0.49 -3.87
CA ALA A 94 15.52 0.83 -3.28
C ALA A 94 14.08 1.25 -3.01
N LEU A 95 13.09 0.83 -3.83
CA LEU A 95 11.67 1.12 -3.61
C LEU A 95 11.10 0.38 -2.40
N ILE A 96 11.47 -0.89 -2.22
CA ILE A 96 10.86 -1.80 -1.24
C ILE A 96 11.63 -1.86 0.08
N ASN A 97 12.90 -1.47 0.12
CA ASN A 97 13.69 -1.43 1.34
C ASN A 97 13.63 -0.03 1.93
N GLY A 98 13.10 0.08 3.15
CA GLY A 98 13.20 1.28 3.97
C GLY A 98 14.62 1.50 4.48
N PRO A 99 14.88 2.60 5.20
CA PRO A 99 16.11 2.72 5.97
C PRO A 99 16.24 1.51 6.91
N ALA A 100 17.48 1.11 7.23
CA ALA A 100 17.76 -0.09 8.01
C ALA A 100 16.99 -0.17 9.36
N SER A 101 16.57 0.98 9.90
CA SER A 101 15.75 1.10 11.11
C SER A 101 14.26 0.74 10.93
N MET A 102 13.75 0.70 9.69
CA MET A 102 12.32 0.48 9.36
C MET A 102 12.04 -0.83 8.60
N GLY A 103 13.08 -1.55 8.13
CA GLY A 103 12.89 -2.79 7.37
C GLY A 103 12.35 -2.55 5.97
N SER A 104 11.51 -3.46 5.45
CA SER A 104 10.86 -3.29 4.14
C SER A 104 9.78 -2.20 4.19
N ARG A 105 9.78 -1.27 3.23
CA ARG A 105 8.71 -0.28 3.08
C ARG A 105 7.37 -0.97 2.83
N THR A 106 6.39 -0.56 3.60
CA THR A 106 4.99 -0.95 3.46
C THR A 106 4.36 -0.30 2.21
N PRO A 107 3.25 -0.86 1.70
CA PRO A 107 2.50 -0.24 0.60
C PRO A 107 2.08 1.21 0.88
N LEU A 108 1.71 1.53 2.12
CA LEU A 108 1.30 2.88 2.51
C LEU A 108 2.46 3.88 2.54
N GLU A 109 3.67 3.45 2.94
CA GLU A 109 4.86 4.31 2.85
C GLU A 109 5.19 4.65 1.40
N ARG A 110 5.02 3.68 0.47
CA ARG A 110 5.17 3.95 -0.96
C ARG A 110 4.13 4.94 -1.44
N LEU A 111 2.86 4.76 -1.03
CA LEU A 111 1.77 5.69 -1.38
C LEU A 111 2.05 7.10 -0.87
N ALA A 112 2.51 7.25 0.38
CA ALA A 112 2.86 8.56 0.92
C ALA A 112 4.08 9.19 0.24
N CYS A 113 5.03 8.38 -0.21
CA CYS A 113 6.22 8.88 -0.90
C CYS A 113 5.92 9.41 -2.29
N TYR A 114 5.06 8.73 -3.06
CA TYR A 114 4.94 9.00 -4.49
C TYR A 114 3.54 9.44 -4.90
N GLY A 115 2.49 9.04 -4.17
CA GLY A 115 1.11 9.33 -4.53
C GLY A 115 0.84 9.00 -5.99
N SER A 116 0.19 9.94 -6.69
CA SER A 116 -0.08 9.88 -8.12
C SER A 116 1.11 10.30 -9.02
N SER A 117 2.28 10.56 -8.45
CA SER A 117 3.46 10.91 -9.25
C SER A 117 4.05 9.66 -9.90
N SER A 118 4.29 9.73 -11.21
CA SER A 118 4.91 8.63 -11.94
C SER A 118 6.37 8.46 -11.49
N ILE A 119 6.73 7.23 -11.13
CA ILE A 119 8.09 6.83 -10.79
C ILE A 119 8.59 5.76 -11.77
N ARG A 120 9.91 5.69 -11.90
CA ARG A 120 10.57 4.75 -12.78
C ARG A 120 11.37 3.74 -11.97
N VAL A 121 11.00 2.47 -12.10
CA VAL A 121 11.54 1.37 -11.29
C VAL A 121 12.06 0.26 -12.21
N ARG A 122 13.23 -0.29 -11.88
CA ARG A 122 13.74 -1.50 -12.54
C ARG A 122 13.66 -2.70 -11.62
N GLY A 123 13.13 -3.80 -12.14
CA GLY A 123 13.01 -5.07 -11.42
C GLY A 123 13.12 -6.25 -12.39
N TRP A 124 13.39 -7.43 -11.85
CA TRP A 124 13.39 -8.66 -12.61
C TRP A 124 11.96 -9.20 -12.74
N PHE A 125 11.55 -9.58 -13.94
CA PHE A 125 10.25 -10.22 -14.18
C PHE A 125 10.44 -11.74 -14.30
N PRO A 126 10.22 -12.52 -13.22
CA PRO A 126 10.61 -13.91 -13.17
C PRO A 126 9.75 -14.80 -14.07
N LYS A 127 10.34 -15.93 -14.50
CA LYS A 127 9.60 -17.02 -15.13
C LYS A 127 8.56 -17.57 -14.15
N MET A 128 7.40 -17.97 -14.68
CA MET A 128 6.41 -18.71 -13.89
C MET A 128 6.83 -20.18 -13.78
N PRO A 129 6.53 -20.86 -12.67
CA PRO A 129 6.56 -22.31 -12.64
C PRO A 129 5.58 -22.89 -13.66
N ASP A 130 5.86 -24.09 -14.14
CA ASP A 130 4.97 -24.80 -15.05
C ASP A 130 3.65 -25.14 -14.35
N GLY A 131 2.53 -24.68 -14.90
CA GLY A 131 1.18 -24.84 -14.35
C GLY A 131 0.42 -23.53 -14.28
N GLY A 132 -0.83 -23.52 -14.77
CA GLY A 132 -1.69 -22.36 -14.65
C GLY A 132 -2.02 -22.09 -13.19
N LEU A 133 -1.78 -20.87 -12.72
CA LEU A 133 -1.96 -20.52 -11.31
C LEU A 133 -3.42 -20.29 -10.91
N GLY A 134 -4.34 -20.26 -11.89
CA GLY A 134 -5.79 -20.35 -11.74
C GLY A 134 -6.44 -19.33 -10.79
N GLY A 135 -7.43 -18.57 -11.26
CA GLY A 135 -8.26 -17.82 -10.34
C GLY A 135 -9.39 -17.08 -11.03
N ALA A 136 -10.43 -16.78 -10.25
CA ALA A 136 -11.54 -15.95 -10.67
C ALA A 136 -11.62 -14.75 -9.74
N CYS A 137 -11.90 -13.59 -10.31
CA CYS A 137 -12.20 -12.39 -9.55
C CYS A 137 -13.43 -11.74 -10.16
N GLY A 138 -14.43 -11.46 -9.34
CA GLY A 138 -15.71 -10.92 -9.77
C GLY A 138 -16.30 -10.01 -8.70
N GLY A 139 -17.25 -9.18 -9.11
CA GLY A 139 -18.01 -8.33 -8.18
C GLY A 139 -17.46 -6.91 -7.96
N TYR A 140 -16.40 -6.49 -8.66
CA TYR A 140 -15.85 -5.13 -8.56
C TYR A 140 -15.97 -4.36 -9.87
N SER A 141 -16.35 -3.09 -9.79
CA SER A 141 -16.38 -2.15 -10.94
C SER A 141 -14.98 -1.90 -11.50
N VAL A 142 -13.95 -2.01 -10.67
CA VAL A 142 -12.53 -1.84 -10.99
C VAL A 142 -11.75 -3.13 -10.74
N ALA A 143 -12.32 -4.25 -11.21
CA ALA A 143 -11.72 -5.58 -11.05
C ALA A 143 -10.25 -5.64 -11.53
N TRP A 144 -9.88 -4.91 -12.59
CA TRP A 144 -8.49 -4.88 -13.05
C TRP A 144 -7.50 -4.34 -11.99
N LEU A 145 -7.96 -3.51 -11.06
CA LEU A 145 -7.17 -2.92 -9.97
C LEU A 145 -7.24 -3.76 -8.69
N VAL A 146 -8.40 -4.34 -8.37
CA VAL A 146 -8.61 -5.12 -7.13
C VAL A 146 -8.07 -6.55 -7.25
N CYS A 147 -8.14 -7.14 -8.44
CA CYS A 147 -7.95 -8.57 -8.65
C CYS A 147 -6.46 -8.96 -8.78
N GLN A 148 -5.61 -8.49 -7.87
CA GLN A 148 -4.17 -8.70 -7.95
C GLN A 148 -3.71 -10.13 -7.66
N ASN A 149 -4.58 -10.99 -7.15
CA ASN A 149 -4.24 -12.39 -6.88
C ASN A 149 -4.30 -13.27 -8.13
N ILE A 150 -4.87 -12.76 -9.22
CA ILE A 150 -4.83 -13.37 -10.56
C ILE A 150 -3.86 -12.65 -11.50
N ASN A 151 -3.31 -11.52 -11.07
CA ASN A 151 -2.29 -10.78 -11.79
C ASN A 151 -0.90 -11.22 -11.32
N TYR A 152 -0.22 -12.00 -12.15
CA TYR A 152 1.12 -12.52 -11.85
C TYR A 152 2.26 -11.61 -12.34
N ASN A 153 1.98 -10.33 -12.55
CA ASN A 153 2.94 -9.33 -13.00
C ASN A 153 3.82 -8.81 -11.84
N GLY A 154 4.35 -9.73 -11.03
CA GLY A 154 5.22 -9.37 -9.91
C GLY A 154 6.67 -9.19 -10.34
N LEU A 155 7.31 -8.16 -9.80
CA LEU A 155 8.74 -7.92 -9.93
C LEU A 155 9.49 -8.37 -8.68
N VAL A 156 10.72 -8.83 -8.90
CA VAL A 156 11.67 -9.21 -7.85
C VAL A 156 12.99 -8.48 -8.00
N VAL A 157 13.79 -8.48 -6.93
CA VAL A 157 15.02 -7.68 -6.85
C VAL A 157 16.21 -8.30 -7.58
N SER A 158 16.16 -9.58 -7.94
CA SER A 158 17.26 -10.29 -8.60
C SER A 158 16.78 -11.42 -9.50
N GLU A 159 17.63 -11.85 -10.42
CA GLU A 159 17.38 -12.98 -11.32
C GLU A 159 17.25 -14.32 -10.58
N SER A 160 17.92 -14.41 -9.43
CA SER A 160 17.93 -15.58 -8.54
C SER A 160 16.74 -15.66 -7.60
N ALA A 161 15.94 -14.60 -7.49
CA ALA A 161 14.78 -14.57 -6.62
C ALA A 161 13.66 -15.47 -7.16
N ALA A 162 13.06 -16.26 -6.27
CA ALA A 162 11.99 -17.18 -6.62
C ALA A 162 10.70 -16.44 -6.98
N PHE A 163 9.86 -17.09 -7.79
CA PHE A 163 8.59 -16.53 -8.24
C PHE A 163 7.62 -16.25 -7.07
N ASP A 164 7.68 -16.93 -5.94
CA ASP A 164 6.81 -16.65 -4.79
C ASP A 164 7.28 -15.46 -3.93
N THR A 165 8.38 -14.80 -4.30
CA THR A 165 8.99 -13.69 -3.53
C THR A 165 8.69 -12.30 -4.11
N TRP A 166 7.62 -12.10 -4.89
CA TRP A 166 7.36 -10.78 -5.48
C TRP A 166 7.20 -9.68 -4.45
N TRP A 167 7.85 -8.56 -4.73
CA TRP A 167 7.87 -7.41 -3.84
C TRP A 167 7.04 -6.24 -4.35
N LEU A 168 6.80 -6.19 -5.66
CA LEU A 168 5.94 -5.20 -6.30
C LEU A 168 5.08 -5.89 -7.36
N LYS A 169 3.76 -5.83 -7.20
CA LYS A 169 2.82 -6.23 -8.25
C LYS A 169 2.62 -5.05 -9.20
N VAL A 170 2.70 -5.32 -10.50
CA VAL A 170 2.48 -4.33 -11.55
C VAL A 170 1.08 -4.50 -12.11
N THR A 171 0.23 -3.53 -11.83
CA THR A 171 -1.14 -3.48 -12.33
C THR A 171 -1.15 -2.87 -13.72
N ILE A 172 -2.01 -3.40 -14.59
CA ILE A 172 -2.19 -2.87 -15.94
C ILE A 172 -3.66 -2.49 -16.08
N ASP A 173 -3.92 -1.21 -16.38
CA ASP A 173 -5.23 -0.78 -16.83
C ASP A 173 -5.45 -1.27 -18.28
N PRO A 174 -6.44 -2.14 -18.53
CA PRO A 174 -6.72 -2.68 -19.85
C PRO A 174 -7.04 -1.60 -20.89
N ALA A 175 -7.48 -0.41 -20.49
CA ALA A 175 -7.78 0.70 -21.41
C ALA A 175 -6.52 1.35 -22.01
N THR A 176 -5.35 1.16 -21.40
CA THR A 176 -4.10 1.83 -21.81
C THR A 176 -3.36 1.12 -22.94
N GLY A 177 -3.65 -0.17 -23.17
CA GLY A 177 -2.91 -1.02 -24.10
C GLY A 177 -1.48 -1.38 -23.63
N VAL A 178 -1.10 -1.05 -22.39
CA VAL A 178 0.17 -1.47 -21.80
C VAL A 178 0.19 -3.00 -21.64
N THR A 179 1.34 -3.61 -21.92
CA THR A 179 1.53 -5.06 -21.79
C THR A 179 2.88 -5.38 -21.14
N MET A 180 2.94 -6.43 -20.33
CA MET A 180 4.22 -6.96 -19.87
C MET A 180 4.99 -7.64 -21.02
N PRO A 181 6.32 -7.50 -21.09
CA PRO A 181 7.16 -8.24 -22.03
C PRO A 181 7.26 -9.72 -21.63
N PRO A 182 7.93 -10.57 -22.44
CA PRO A 182 8.25 -11.94 -22.04
C PRO A 182 8.96 -12.00 -20.68
N ARG A 183 8.65 -13.04 -19.91
CA ARG A 183 9.27 -13.32 -18.61
C ARG A 183 10.72 -13.77 -18.74
N GLY A 184 11.48 -13.66 -17.66
CA GLY A 184 12.90 -14.00 -17.59
C GLY A 184 13.80 -12.88 -18.09
N HIS A 185 13.40 -11.63 -17.88
CA HIS A 185 14.16 -10.44 -18.26
C HIS A 185 14.02 -9.34 -17.21
N TRP A 186 14.99 -8.43 -17.18
CA TRP A 186 14.85 -7.18 -16.46
C TRP A 186 13.87 -6.27 -17.20
N VAL A 187 13.03 -5.58 -16.44
CA VAL A 187 12.07 -4.62 -16.98
C VAL A 187 12.21 -3.28 -16.27
N GLU A 188 12.05 -2.21 -17.03
CA GLU A 188 11.83 -0.85 -16.51
C GLU A 188 10.33 -0.56 -16.63
N VAL A 189 9.72 -0.24 -15.49
CA VAL A 189 8.32 0.16 -15.40
C VAL A 189 8.27 1.64 -15.04
N VAL A 190 7.52 2.42 -15.82
CA VAL A 190 7.05 3.74 -15.40
C VAL A 190 5.60 3.58 -14.97
N GLY A 191 5.26 4.06 -13.79
CA GLY A 191 3.92 3.92 -13.23
C GLY A 191 3.74 4.75 -11.97
N HIS A 192 2.53 4.76 -11.44
CA HIS A 192 2.12 5.55 -10.29
C HIS A 192 1.39 4.68 -9.27
N LEU A 193 1.23 5.24 -8.06
CA LEU A 193 0.28 4.77 -7.06
C LEU A 193 -0.93 5.72 -7.09
N ASP A 194 -1.88 5.56 -6.18
CA ASP A 194 -3.04 6.45 -6.04
C ASP A 194 -3.82 6.66 -7.36
N ASP A 195 -4.03 5.58 -8.12
CA ASP A 195 -4.73 5.66 -9.39
C ASP A 195 -6.17 6.20 -9.19
N PRO A 196 -6.68 7.10 -10.05
CA PRO A 196 -8.03 7.64 -9.92
C PRO A 196 -9.13 6.57 -9.84
N ALA A 197 -8.93 5.40 -10.46
CA ALA A 197 -9.87 4.29 -10.41
C ALA A 197 -9.99 3.67 -9.00
N ALA A 198 -9.03 3.89 -8.11
CA ALA A 198 -9.10 3.44 -6.73
C ALA A 198 -10.32 4.00 -5.97
N ARG A 199 -10.84 5.17 -6.38
CA ARG A 199 -12.11 5.73 -5.84
C ARG A 199 -13.32 4.86 -6.12
N GLY A 200 -13.23 4.00 -7.14
CA GLY A 200 -14.23 2.99 -7.47
C GLY A 200 -14.01 1.66 -6.76
N CYS A 201 -12.92 1.50 -6.00
CA CYS A 201 -12.66 0.32 -5.18
C CYS A 201 -13.52 0.37 -3.93
N ALA A 202 -14.77 -0.03 -4.12
CA ALA A 202 -15.67 -0.31 -3.04
C ALA A 202 -16.24 -1.71 -3.23
N PRO A 203 -16.38 -2.48 -2.14
CA PRO A 203 -17.10 -3.72 -2.19
C PRO A 203 -18.59 -3.42 -2.38
N THR A 204 -19.32 -4.34 -2.98
CA THR A 204 -20.78 -4.21 -3.13
C THR A 204 -21.53 -4.27 -1.78
N ASN A 205 -20.83 -4.52 -0.67
CA ASN A 205 -21.35 -4.53 0.71
C ASN A 205 -20.57 -3.56 1.64
N MET A 206 -21.27 -2.58 2.22
CA MET A 206 -20.74 -1.34 2.82
C MET A 206 -19.79 -1.41 4.04
N GLU A 207 -19.35 -2.57 4.52
CA GLU A 207 -18.69 -2.63 5.84
C GLU A 207 -17.22 -2.16 5.87
N ASP A 208 -16.50 -2.12 4.74
CA ASP A 208 -15.06 -1.78 4.74
C ASP A 208 -14.59 -0.84 3.61
N TRP A 209 -15.45 0.11 3.22
CA TRP A 209 -15.21 1.05 2.10
C TRP A 209 -13.80 1.67 2.08
N PHE A 210 -13.29 2.11 3.22
CA PHE A 210 -12.02 2.82 3.29
C PHE A 210 -10.81 1.88 3.27
N GLY A 211 -10.95 0.65 3.76
CA GLY A 211 -9.89 -0.36 3.67
C GLY A 211 -9.67 -0.75 2.20
N ASP A 212 -10.76 -0.99 1.46
CA ASP A 212 -10.70 -1.37 0.05
C ASP A 212 -10.22 -0.25 -0.86
N GLU A 213 -10.72 0.99 -0.66
CA GLU A 213 -10.22 2.14 -1.40
C GLU A 213 -8.72 2.35 -1.13
N LEU A 214 -8.31 2.33 0.14
CA LEU A 214 -6.90 2.51 0.50
C LEU A 214 -6.02 1.39 -0.07
N THR A 215 -6.50 0.14 -0.05
CA THR A 215 -5.83 -1.00 -0.69
C THR A 215 -5.52 -0.69 -2.14
N CYS A 216 -6.54 -0.30 -2.91
CA CYS A 216 -6.37 0.02 -4.32
C CYS A 216 -5.46 1.22 -4.57
N ARG A 217 -5.49 2.23 -3.69
CA ARG A 217 -4.57 3.38 -3.80
C ARG A 217 -3.12 2.95 -3.66
N THR A 218 -2.83 1.84 -2.98
CA THR A 218 -1.46 1.32 -2.87
C THR A 218 -1.00 0.45 -4.03
N GLU A 219 -1.87 0.18 -4.99
CA GLU A 219 -1.52 -0.62 -6.17
C GLU A 219 -0.71 0.21 -7.16
N PHE A 220 0.37 -0.40 -7.68
CA PHE A 220 1.25 0.25 -8.64
C PHE A 220 0.75 0.00 -10.07
N VAL A 221 0.25 1.05 -10.72
CA VAL A 221 -0.32 0.98 -12.07
C VAL A 221 0.73 1.40 -13.08
N ALA A 222 1.01 0.53 -14.07
CA ALA A 222 1.97 0.80 -15.12
C ALA A 222 1.40 1.72 -16.20
N GLU A 223 2.16 2.76 -16.50
CA GLU A 223 1.98 3.62 -17.69
C GLU A 223 2.81 3.12 -18.87
N SER A 224 3.97 2.49 -18.60
CA SER A 224 4.77 1.80 -19.61
C SER A 224 5.65 0.72 -19.00
N VAL A 225 5.92 -0.33 -19.78
CA VAL A 225 6.82 -1.42 -19.42
C VAL A 225 7.72 -1.72 -20.61
N LYS A 226 9.04 -1.81 -20.39
CA LYS A 226 9.98 -2.22 -21.44
C LYS A 226 11.08 -3.13 -20.89
N PRO A 227 11.56 -4.11 -21.69
CA PRO A 227 12.72 -4.90 -21.33
C PRO A 227 13.97 -4.01 -21.30
N VAL A 228 14.88 -4.30 -20.38
CA VAL A 228 16.18 -3.64 -20.23
C VAL A 228 17.27 -4.68 -19.98
N ALA A 229 18.55 -4.27 -20.09
CA ALA A 229 19.68 -5.18 -19.95
C ALA A 229 19.96 -5.60 -18.50
N GLY A 230 19.52 -4.82 -17.51
CA GLY A 230 19.87 -5.01 -16.11
C GLY A 230 19.29 -3.91 -15.20
N PRO A 231 19.64 -3.94 -13.90
CA PRO A 231 19.35 -2.85 -12.97
C PRO A 231 20.04 -1.53 -13.41
N TYR A 232 19.71 -0.42 -12.75
CA TYR A 232 20.49 0.82 -12.84
C TYR A 232 21.87 0.64 -12.22
#